data_AF-A0A4Q5KX17-F1
#
_entry.id   AF-A0A4Q5KX17-F1
#
_cell.length_a   1.000
_cell.length_b   1.000
_cell.length_c   1.000
_cell.angle_alpha   90.00
_cell.angle_beta   90.00
_cell.angle_gamma   90.00
#
_symmetry.space_group_name_H-M   'P 1'
#
loop_
_entity.id
_entity.type
_entity.pdbx_description
1 polymer ?
#
loop_
_entity_poly.entity_id
_entity_poly.type
_entity_poly.pdbx_seq_one_letter_code
_entity_poly.pdbx_strand_id
1 'polypeptide(L)'
;MRYLILCLSFVIFGCSNQADLKPDLQQSVSEATQENEPVFSTGYADLNGDGLEDAVVFLKGMQWCGSGGCTLMIFENLGDSYQLISKSSVTSTPISVAKTETNGWKDLIVWSRGSGLVLMKFNGEQYPRNPSLEPAASEPQMLEARLILE
;
A
#
# COMPACT_ATOMS: atom_id res chain seq x y z
N MET A 1 58.27 -27.53 19.15
CA MET A 1 57.30 -26.54 19.66
C MET A 1 56.43 -26.15 18.46
N ARG A 2 55.18 -26.61 18.31
CA ARG A 2 53.92 -26.01 18.85
C ARG A 2 53.94 -24.50 18.58
N TYR A 3 53.15 -23.87 17.70
CA TYR A 3 51.70 -23.89 17.40
C TYR A 3 51.50 -23.32 15.96
N LEU A 4 50.59 -23.78 15.08
CA LEU A 4 49.12 -23.73 15.10
C LEU A 4 48.54 -22.30 15.28
N ILE A 5 47.94 -21.74 14.22
CA ILE A 5 46.54 -21.28 14.14
C ILE A 5 46.37 -20.41 12.88
N LEU A 6 45.62 -20.96 11.93
CA LEU A 6 44.87 -20.22 10.91
C LEU A 6 43.89 -19.28 11.60
N CYS A 7 43.83 -18.02 11.21
CA CYS A 7 42.59 -17.26 11.25
C CYS A 7 42.41 -16.54 9.92
N LEU A 8 41.87 -17.30 8.97
CA LEU A 8 41.22 -16.78 7.77
C LEU A 8 39.88 -16.19 8.21
N SER A 9 39.88 -15.01 8.82
CA SER A 9 38.66 -14.26 9.10
C SER A 9 38.30 -13.41 7.89
N PHE A 10 37.79 -14.09 6.85
CA PHE A 10 36.93 -13.44 5.86
C PHE A 10 35.63 -13.09 6.59
N VAL A 11 35.58 -11.89 7.18
CA VAL A 11 34.34 -11.31 7.68
C VAL A 11 33.55 -10.94 6.43
N ILE A 12 32.66 -11.84 6.02
CA ILE A 12 31.64 -11.52 5.03
C ILE A 12 30.71 -10.54 5.74
N PHE A 13 30.96 -9.24 5.55
CA PHE A 13 29.91 -8.24 5.70
C PHE A 13 28.86 -8.55 4.63
N GLY A 14 27.94 -9.45 4.96
CA GLY A 14 26.68 -9.53 4.26
C GLY A 14 25.93 -8.25 4.59
N CYS A 15 26.05 -7.24 3.73
CA CYS A 15 25.04 -6.20 3.69
C CYS A 15 23.75 -6.89 3.24
N SER A 16 22.90 -7.29 4.19
CA SER A 16 21.50 -7.52 3.87
C SER A 16 20.93 -6.16 3.50
N ASN A 17 20.76 -5.92 2.19
CA ASN A 17 19.89 -4.84 1.72
C ASN A 17 18.48 -5.20 2.20
N GLN A 18 18.12 -4.65 3.36
CA GLN A 18 16.81 -4.83 4.01
C GLN A 18 15.82 -3.76 3.55
N ALA A 19 16.29 -2.75 2.80
CA ALA A 19 15.42 -1.84 2.05
C ALA A 19 14.91 -2.58 0.81
N ASP A 20 13.60 -2.62 0.62
CA ASP A 20 12.88 -3.16 -0.55
C ASP A 20 12.59 -4.67 -0.58
N LEU A 21 12.34 -5.31 0.58
CA LEU A 21 11.68 -6.62 0.56
C LEU A 21 10.23 -6.47 0.10
N LYS A 22 9.99 -6.72 -1.19
CA LYS A 22 8.65 -6.83 -1.76
C LYS A 22 8.34 -8.31 -1.99
N PRO A 23 7.57 -8.97 -1.11
CA PRO A 23 7.12 -10.34 -1.34
C PRO A 23 6.17 -10.41 -2.54
N ASP A 24 5.78 -11.61 -2.96
CA ASP A 24 4.92 -11.78 -4.14
C ASP A 24 3.51 -11.21 -3.90
N LEU A 25 3.28 -9.99 -4.39
CA LEU A 25 1.99 -9.32 -4.31
C LEU A 25 0.93 -10.05 -5.16
N GLN A 26 1.30 -10.67 -6.28
CA GLN A 26 0.33 -11.34 -7.15
C GLN A 26 -0.39 -12.45 -6.39
N GLN A 27 0.35 -13.25 -5.63
CA GLN A 27 -0.21 -14.31 -4.79
C GLN A 27 -1.19 -13.77 -3.74
N SER A 28 -0.79 -12.75 -2.97
CA SER A 28 -1.67 -12.15 -1.95
C SER A 28 -2.93 -11.53 -2.56
N VAL A 29 -2.83 -10.90 -3.74
CA VAL A 29 -4.01 -10.36 -4.44
C VAL A 29 -4.90 -11.49 -4.94
N SER A 30 -4.34 -12.55 -5.55
CA SER A 30 -5.10 -13.72 -6.00
C SER A 30 -5.88 -14.38 -4.86
N GLU A 31 -5.28 -14.51 -3.69
CA GLU A 31 -5.95 -15.04 -2.49
C GLU A 31 -7.07 -14.11 -2.00
N ALA A 32 -6.81 -12.81 -1.94
CA ALA A 32 -7.79 -11.80 -1.51
C ALA A 32 -8.98 -11.66 -2.47
N THR A 33 -8.75 -11.85 -3.77
CA THR A 33 -9.79 -11.75 -4.81
C THR A 33 -10.46 -13.08 -5.11
N GLN A 34 -9.85 -14.21 -4.74
CA GLN A 34 -10.23 -15.56 -5.17
C GLN A 34 -10.16 -15.73 -6.71
N GLU A 35 -9.23 -15.03 -7.35
CA GLU A 35 -8.98 -15.10 -8.79
C GLU A 35 -7.59 -15.68 -9.04
N ASN A 36 -7.43 -16.46 -10.11
CA ASN A 36 -6.11 -17.02 -10.45
C ASN A 36 -5.15 -15.91 -10.92
N GLU A 37 -5.65 -15.02 -11.78
CA GLU A 37 -4.87 -13.92 -12.39
C GLU A 37 -5.68 -12.61 -12.31
N PRO A 38 -5.83 -12.01 -11.11
CA PRO A 38 -6.46 -10.71 -10.96
C PRO A 38 -5.68 -9.65 -11.72
N VAL A 39 -6.41 -8.76 -12.39
CA VAL A 39 -5.81 -7.63 -13.11
C VAL A 39 -5.90 -6.39 -12.25
N PHE A 40 -4.77 -5.74 -12.00
CA PHE A 40 -4.72 -4.54 -11.15
C PHE A 40 -3.63 -3.56 -11.58
N SER A 41 -3.72 -2.34 -11.06
CA SER A 41 -2.58 -1.41 -10.96
C SER A 41 -2.11 -1.38 -9.51
N THR A 42 -0.84 -1.04 -9.28
CA THR A 42 -0.28 -0.95 -7.94
C THR A 42 0.55 0.32 -7.78
N GLY A 43 0.48 0.91 -6.58
CA GLY A 43 1.36 1.96 -6.10
C GLY A 43 1.96 1.53 -4.77
N TYR A 44 3.13 2.05 -4.43
CA TYR A 44 3.85 1.67 -3.21
C TYR A 44 4.15 2.88 -2.33
N ALA A 45 4.03 2.66 -1.02
CA ALA A 45 4.39 3.63 0.00
C ALA A 45 4.53 2.93 1.34
N ASP A 46 5.52 3.33 2.14
CA ASP A 46 5.53 3.02 3.57
C ASP A 46 4.41 3.82 4.25
N LEU A 47 3.26 3.16 4.49
CA LEU A 47 2.07 3.82 5.03
C LEU A 47 2.07 3.78 6.56
N ASN A 48 2.64 2.75 7.19
CA ASN A 48 2.68 2.61 8.65
C ASN A 48 4.00 3.12 9.29
N GLY A 49 4.99 3.49 8.50
CA GLY A 49 6.28 4.05 8.93
C GLY A 49 7.29 3.02 9.43
N ASP A 50 7.11 1.73 9.10
CA ASP A 50 8.00 0.65 9.57
C ASP A 50 9.23 0.43 8.67
N GLY A 51 9.32 1.17 7.55
CA GLY A 51 10.40 1.09 6.59
C GLY A 51 10.20 0.06 5.48
N LEU A 52 9.07 -0.64 5.45
CA LEU A 52 8.66 -1.52 4.37
C LEU A 52 7.58 -0.83 3.53
N GLU A 53 7.68 -0.94 2.20
CA GLU A 53 6.66 -0.35 1.34
C GLU A 53 5.41 -1.23 1.29
N ASP A 54 4.28 -0.69 1.73
CA ASP A 54 2.94 -1.26 1.59
C ASP A 54 2.43 -1.13 0.15
N ALA A 55 1.54 -2.04 -0.24
CA ALA A 55 0.97 -2.05 -1.57
C ALA A 55 -0.45 -1.45 -1.60
N VAL A 56 -0.65 -0.50 -2.49
CA VAL A 56 -1.94 0.14 -2.79
C VAL A 56 -2.43 -0.41 -4.13
N VAL A 57 -3.35 -1.37 -4.06
CA VAL A 57 -3.79 -2.18 -5.20
C VAL A 57 -5.14 -1.69 -5.71
N PHE A 58 -5.15 -1.14 -6.93
CA PHE A 58 -6.36 -0.70 -7.62
C PHE A 58 -6.80 -1.77 -8.62
N LEU A 59 -7.86 -2.51 -8.27
CA LEU A 59 -8.35 -3.64 -9.06
C LEU A 59 -9.04 -3.15 -10.34
N LYS A 60 -8.92 -3.96 -11.40
CA LYS A 60 -9.53 -3.73 -12.71
C LYS A 60 -10.50 -4.85 -13.04
N GLY A 61 -11.41 -4.60 -13.98
CA GLY A 61 -12.40 -5.59 -14.44
C GLY A 61 -13.80 -5.33 -13.90
N MET A 62 -14.80 -5.85 -14.61
CA MET A 62 -16.23 -5.56 -14.35
C MET A 62 -16.72 -6.04 -12.98
N GLN A 63 -16.06 -7.04 -12.40
CA GLN A 63 -16.36 -7.59 -11.08
C GLN A 63 -15.85 -6.69 -9.94
N TRP A 64 -14.84 -5.87 -10.21
CA TRP A 64 -14.22 -4.95 -9.23
C TRP A 64 -14.61 -3.49 -9.45
N CYS A 65 -15.17 -3.18 -10.62
CA CYS A 65 -15.52 -1.84 -11.06
C CYS A 65 -17.02 -1.70 -11.35
N GLY A 66 -17.63 -0.65 -10.81
CA GLY A 66 -19.00 -0.24 -11.10
C GLY A 66 -19.07 1.22 -11.53
N SER A 67 -20.28 1.77 -11.59
CA SER A 67 -20.50 3.17 -11.99
C SER A 67 -19.87 4.19 -11.04
N GLY A 68 -19.70 3.83 -9.77
CA GLY A 68 -19.09 4.69 -8.73
C GLY A 68 -17.57 4.67 -8.69
N GLY A 69 -16.92 3.73 -9.38
CA GLY A 69 -15.47 3.50 -9.30
C GLY A 69 -15.14 2.01 -9.16
N CYS A 70 -13.86 1.73 -8.92
CA CYS A 70 -13.33 0.40 -8.71
C CYS A 70 -12.94 0.16 -7.25
N THR A 71 -12.60 -1.09 -6.98
CA THR A 71 -12.11 -1.54 -5.68
C THR A 71 -10.63 -1.18 -5.48
N LEU A 72 -10.34 -0.53 -4.36
CA LEU A 72 -8.99 -0.30 -3.84
C LEU A 72 -8.75 -1.23 -2.65
N MET A 73 -7.62 -1.92 -2.66
CA MET A 73 -7.13 -2.74 -1.55
C MET A 73 -5.81 -2.19 -1.04
N ILE A 74 -5.61 -2.24 0.27
CA ILE A 74 -4.34 -1.89 0.91
C ILE A 74 -3.78 -3.15 1.56
N PHE A 75 -2.55 -3.47 1.21
CA PHE A 75 -1.81 -4.58 1.77
C PHE A 75 -0.62 -4.08 2.57
N GLU A 76 -0.58 -4.45 3.85
CA GLU A 76 0.56 -4.24 4.72
C GLU A 76 1.70 -5.18 4.33
N ASN A 77 2.92 -4.65 4.24
CA ASN A 77 4.11 -5.45 3.99
C ASN A 77 4.71 -5.96 5.31
N LEU A 78 4.65 -7.27 5.54
CA LEU A 78 5.21 -7.91 6.74
C LEU A 78 6.66 -8.37 6.54
N GLY A 79 7.27 -8.02 5.40
CA GLY A 79 8.64 -8.36 5.01
C GLY A 79 8.77 -9.67 4.23
N ASP A 80 7.97 -10.68 4.58
CA ASP A 80 7.92 -11.97 3.89
C ASP A 80 6.60 -12.23 3.14
N SER A 81 5.58 -11.43 3.44
CA SER A 81 4.23 -11.56 2.92
C SER A 81 3.50 -10.21 2.91
N TYR A 82 2.47 -10.12 2.07
CA TYR A 82 1.53 -9.00 2.09
C TYR A 82 0.22 -9.44 2.75
N GLN A 83 -0.21 -8.70 3.78
CA GLN A 83 -1.48 -8.92 4.46
C GLN A 83 -2.52 -7.87 4.02
N LEU A 84 -3.69 -8.32 3.57
CA LEU A 84 -4.79 -7.39 3.27
C LEU A 84 -5.30 -6.75 4.57
N ILE A 85 -5.22 -5.43 4.67
CA ILE A 85 -5.72 -4.66 5.84
C ILE A 85 -6.94 -3.80 5.52
N SER A 86 -7.18 -3.47 4.24
CA SER A 86 -8.29 -2.58 3.87
C SER A 86 -8.84 -2.87 2.48
N LYS A 87 -10.14 -2.67 2.30
CA LYS A 87 -10.86 -2.79 1.02
C LYS A 87 -11.95 -1.72 0.90
N SER A 88 -11.89 -0.94 -0.17
CA SER A 88 -12.81 0.18 -0.46
C SER A 88 -13.39 0.03 -1.86
N SER A 89 -14.70 0.27 -2.07
CA SER A 89 -15.38 -0.08 -3.34
C SER A 89 -15.67 1.09 -4.29
N VAL A 90 -15.53 2.34 -3.84
CA VAL A 90 -15.93 3.55 -4.59
C VAL A 90 -14.73 4.46 -4.79
N THR A 91 -13.71 3.93 -5.45
CA THR A 91 -12.44 4.63 -5.70
C THR A 91 -12.13 4.78 -7.18
N SER A 92 -11.33 5.77 -7.53
CA SER A 92 -10.73 5.96 -8.84
C SER A 92 -9.40 6.67 -8.65
N THR A 93 -8.61 6.65 -9.70
CA THR A 93 -7.36 7.39 -9.77
C THR A 93 -7.64 8.88 -10.04
N PRO A 94 -6.74 9.79 -9.64
CA PRO A 94 -5.45 9.55 -9.00
C PRO A 94 -5.56 9.07 -7.55
N ILE A 95 -4.54 8.33 -7.09
CA ILE A 95 -4.37 7.93 -5.69
C ILE A 95 -3.05 8.47 -5.20
N SER A 96 -3.10 9.21 -4.09
CA SER A 96 -1.94 9.88 -3.49
C SER A 96 -1.85 9.59 -2.01
N VAL A 97 -0.64 9.65 -1.47
CA VAL A 97 -0.36 9.57 -0.03
C VAL A 97 -0.22 10.97 0.51
N ALA A 98 -1.06 11.34 1.48
CA ALA A 98 -0.96 12.62 2.15
C ALA A 98 0.23 12.66 3.11
N LYS A 99 0.69 13.85 3.48
CA LYS A 99 1.68 14.00 4.57
C LYS A 99 1.09 13.70 5.95
N THR A 100 -0.22 13.84 6.11
CA THR A 100 -0.92 13.57 7.37
C THR A 100 -1.01 12.06 7.64
N GLU A 101 -1.11 11.72 8.91
CA GLU A 101 -1.31 10.35 9.38
C GLU A 101 -2.40 10.32 10.44
N THR A 102 -3.15 9.22 10.46
CA THR A 102 -4.20 8.96 11.44
C THR A 102 -4.01 7.55 11.96
N ASN A 103 -4.00 7.36 13.28
CA ASN A 103 -3.84 6.05 13.92
C ASN A 103 -2.60 5.26 13.44
N GLY A 104 -1.48 5.96 13.21
CA GLY A 104 -0.21 5.34 12.82
C GLY A 104 -0.07 5.03 11.33
N TRP A 105 -1.07 5.35 10.51
CA TRP A 105 -1.04 5.13 9.07
C TRP A 105 -1.19 6.44 8.31
N LYS A 106 -0.43 6.63 7.21
CA LYS A 106 -0.57 7.77 6.31
C LYS A 106 -1.98 7.85 5.74
N ASP A 107 -2.55 9.04 5.70
CA ASP A 107 -3.86 9.23 5.07
C ASP A 107 -3.71 9.12 3.54
N LEU A 108 -4.76 8.61 2.89
CA LEU A 108 -4.80 8.50 1.43
C LEU A 108 -5.74 9.56 0.85
N ILE A 109 -5.40 10.08 -0.32
CA ILE A 109 -6.29 10.92 -1.12
C ILE A 109 -6.65 10.12 -2.37
N VAL A 110 -7.95 9.90 -2.57
CA VAL A 110 -8.48 9.16 -3.73
C VAL A 110 -9.52 9.98 -4.43
N TRP A 111 -9.70 9.77 -5.73
CA TRP A 111 -10.89 10.26 -6.42
C TRP A 111 -12.07 9.33 -6.12
N SER A 112 -13.22 9.91 -5.75
CA SER A 112 -14.49 9.19 -5.62
C SER A 112 -15.56 9.89 -6.46
N ARG A 113 -16.27 9.14 -7.30
CA ARG A 113 -17.26 9.72 -8.20
C ARG A 113 -18.39 10.38 -7.41
N GLY A 114 -18.62 11.66 -7.68
CA GLY A 114 -19.64 12.47 -7.00
C GLY A 114 -19.10 13.28 -5.82
N SER A 115 -17.98 12.86 -5.23
CA SER A 115 -17.36 13.54 -4.08
C SER A 115 -16.03 14.22 -4.42
N GLY A 116 -15.41 13.85 -5.55
CA GLY A 116 -14.12 14.42 -5.99
C GLY A 116 -12.95 13.78 -5.24
N LEU A 117 -11.90 14.56 -4.95
CA LEU A 117 -10.77 14.11 -4.13
C LEU A 117 -11.17 14.12 -2.66
N VAL A 118 -11.19 12.95 -2.04
CA VAL A 118 -11.57 12.74 -0.64
C VAL A 118 -10.38 12.24 0.17
N LEU A 119 -10.37 12.58 1.46
CA LEU A 119 -9.33 12.15 2.38
C LEU A 119 -9.78 10.91 3.15
N MET A 120 -9.09 9.80 2.92
CA MET A 120 -9.30 8.52 3.61
C MET A 120 -8.36 8.40 4.80
N LYS A 121 -8.92 8.44 6.00
CA LYS A 121 -8.16 8.27 7.25
C LYS A 121 -8.26 6.84 7.75
N PHE A 122 -7.15 6.28 8.22
CA PHE A 122 -7.15 4.97 8.84
C PHE A 122 -7.84 5.04 10.20
N ASN A 123 -8.82 4.16 10.45
CA ASN A 123 -9.63 4.22 11.67
C ASN A 123 -9.05 3.43 12.85
N GLY A 124 -7.87 2.83 12.68
CA GLY A 124 -7.25 1.90 13.63
C GLY A 124 -7.38 0.42 13.23
N GLU A 125 -8.23 0.12 12.24
CA GLU A 125 -8.41 -1.23 11.68
C GLU A 125 -8.30 -1.24 10.16
N GLN A 126 -8.87 -0.25 9.48
CA GLN A 126 -8.90 -0.15 8.01
C GLN A 126 -9.13 1.30 7.55
N TYR A 127 -8.97 1.53 6.24
CA TYR A 127 -9.48 2.75 5.61
C TYR A 127 -10.99 2.65 5.30
N PRO A 128 -11.69 3.78 5.02
CA PRO A 128 -13.12 3.78 4.81
C PRO A 128 -13.58 2.90 3.64
N ARG A 129 -14.53 1.99 3.89
CA ARG A 129 -15.07 1.08 2.87
C ARG A 129 -15.75 1.79 1.69
N ASN A 130 -16.30 2.97 1.93
CA ASN A 130 -16.98 3.78 0.91
C ASN A 130 -16.46 5.22 0.93
N PRO A 131 -15.46 5.55 0.09
CA PRO A 131 -14.86 6.88 0.05
C PRO A 131 -15.80 8.00 -0.37
N SER A 132 -16.96 7.71 -1.00
CA SER A 132 -17.90 8.77 -1.38
C SER A 132 -18.56 9.48 -0.18
N LEU A 133 -18.45 8.91 1.02
CA LEU A 133 -18.94 9.49 2.27
C LEU A 133 -17.87 10.27 3.05
N GLU A 134 -16.63 10.26 2.57
CA GLU A 134 -15.51 10.90 3.24
C GLU A 134 -15.43 12.39 2.89
N PRO A 135 -14.89 13.22 3.81
CA PRO A 135 -14.72 14.63 3.55
C PRO A 135 -13.75 14.89 2.40
N ALA A 136 -13.99 15.97 1.65
CA ALA A 136 -13.08 16.43 0.62
C ALA A 136 -11.67 16.69 1.20
N ALA A 137 -10.63 16.32 0.45
CA ALA A 137 -9.27 16.68 0.78
C ALA A 137 -9.11 18.21 0.65
N SER A 138 -8.48 18.84 1.65
CA SER A 138 -8.19 20.26 1.59
C SER A 138 -7.08 20.57 0.58
N GLU A 139 -7.04 21.80 0.07
CA GLU A 139 -6.01 22.24 -0.87
C GLU A 139 -4.58 22.02 -0.37
N PRO A 140 -4.22 22.36 0.89
CA PRO A 140 -2.88 22.05 1.41
C PRO A 140 -2.56 20.55 1.39
N GLN A 141 -3.52 19.70 1.74
CA GLN A 141 -3.33 18.24 1.73
C GLN A 141 -3.05 17.73 0.32
N MET A 142 -3.76 18.26 -0.69
CA MET A 142 -3.55 17.87 -2.09
C MET A 142 -2.20 18.35 -2.64
N LEU A 143 -1.78 19.57 -2.31
CA LEU A 143 -0.50 20.14 -2.79
C LEU A 143 0.72 19.43 -2.21
N GLU A 144 0.59 18.86 -1.01
CA GLU A 144 1.68 18.17 -0.32
C GLU A 144 1.68 16.67 -0.53
N ALA A 145 0.61 16.12 -1.10
CA ALA A 145 0.47 14.69 -1.31
C ALA A 145 1.41 14.19 -2.40
N ARG A 146 1.91 12.96 -2.22
CA ARG A 146 2.70 12.26 -3.21
C ARG A 146 1.80 11.35 -4.03
N LEU A 147 1.70 11.60 -5.32
CA LEU A 147 1.02 10.73 -6.27
C LEU A 147 1.72 9.36 -6.32
N ILE A 148 0.95 8.28 -6.20
CA ILE A 148 1.47 6.90 -6.27
C ILE A 148 0.79 6.06 -7.35
N LEU A 149 -0.38 6.49 -7.86
CA LEU A 149 -1.11 5.77 -8.89
C LEU A 149 -1.96 6.76 -9.72
N GLU A 150 -1.77 6.75 -11.04
CA GLU A 150 -2.47 7.59 -12.04
C GLU A 150 -3.71 6.94 -12.64
#